data_AF-A0A9P8AL89-F1
#
_entry.id   AF-A0A9P8AL89-F1
#
_cell.length_a   1.000
_cell.length_b   1.000
_cell.length_c   1.000
_cell.angle_alpha   90.00
_cell.angle_beta   90.00
_cell.angle_gamma   90.00
#
_symmetry.space_group_name_H-M   'P 1'
#
loop_
_entity.id
_entity.type
_entity.pdbx_description
1 polymer ?
#
loop_
_entity_poly.entity_id
_entity_poly.type
_entity_poly.pdbx_seq_one_letter_code
_entity_poly.pdbx_strand_id
1 'polypeptide(L)'
;MYLPRVTPLLTLCGLVVAVQSSNSSSVTGDSRCGQYMCVKATVNETTVQYALSSTGSRTAGWMGIGFGSQMDNTQMVIMWSNSDGSITLSQRLGDGHNLPRVDSSPDRVATLVEAESSTLTSNTTFTFTVDTTNATTQRIIFGFGSTNPGSSSVDADLAEHISYGSFDLNLNGNITSRDPLESYERMLIAHAILCILGFLLFLPFGSLLARYLRTFTPKWYTGHWISQFALAGPLITVGFALGVQGVSLQHVPHLDDDHQKWGAGIFVLYLAQCAIGAFIHWVKPKKRLGRPPQNYFHAVLGLIVIGLSFYQVRTGYVSEWPNTTGRGTVANGANIVWYIWVVLLPVLYLAGLAFLPKQYRQEANARKERINSDENLMNLVPQHYHD
;
A
#
# COMPACT_ATOMS: atom_id res chain seq x y z
N MET A 1 -24.96 23.39 -49.75
CA MET A 1 -25.69 22.25 -49.14
C MET A 1 -24.74 21.58 -48.16
N TYR A 2 -24.77 22.02 -46.90
CA TYR A 2 -23.76 21.73 -45.88
C TYR A 2 -24.18 20.50 -45.05
N LEU A 3 -23.30 19.50 -44.97
CA LEU A 3 -23.40 18.36 -44.05
C LEU A 3 -23.06 18.81 -42.62
N PRO A 4 -23.83 18.42 -41.58
CA PRO A 4 -23.41 18.63 -40.20
C PRO A 4 -22.45 17.52 -39.78
N ARG A 5 -21.27 17.92 -39.31
CA ARG A 5 -20.30 17.09 -38.60
C ARG A 5 -20.89 16.68 -37.24
N VAL A 6 -20.97 15.38 -37.00
CA VAL A 6 -21.25 14.82 -35.66
C VAL A 6 -19.92 14.77 -34.89
N THR A 7 -19.80 15.61 -33.88
CA THR A 7 -18.73 15.54 -32.86
C THR A 7 -19.13 14.53 -31.77
N PRO A 8 -18.27 13.56 -31.40
CA PRO A 8 -18.51 12.75 -30.22
C PRO A 8 -17.99 13.49 -28.99
N LEU A 9 -18.91 13.85 -28.10
CA LEU A 9 -18.62 14.42 -26.79
C LEU A 9 -18.05 13.30 -25.89
N LEU A 10 -16.72 13.20 -25.81
CA LEU A 10 -16.00 12.43 -24.80
C LEU A 10 -15.94 13.27 -23.53
N THR A 11 -16.97 13.19 -22.69
CA THR A 11 -16.95 13.82 -21.37
C THR A 11 -16.14 12.93 -20.43
N LEU A 12 -14.85 13.24 -20.31
CA LEU A 12 -13.98 12.74 -19.25
C LEU A 12 -14.53 13.29 -17.93
N CYS A 13 -15.22 12.46 -17.14
CA CYS A 13 -15.65 12.83 -15.80
C CYS A 13 -14.40 12.88 -14.90
N GLY A 14 -13.79 14.06 -14.80
CA GLY A 14 -12.73 14.34 -13.85
C GLY A 14 -13.28 14.24 -12.44
N LEU A 15 -12.76 13.30 -11.67
CA LEU A 15 -13.03 13.17 -10.24
C LEU A 15 -12.41 14.39 -9.53
N VAL A 16 -13.19 15.45 -9.31
CA VAL A 16 -12.78 16.55 -8.43
C VAL A 16 -13.00 16.07 -7.00
N VAL A 17 -11.91 15.69 -6.34
CA VAL A 17 -11.92 15.46 -4.89
C VAL A 17 -12.10 16.81 -4.21
N ALA A 18 -13.31 17.08 -3.72
CA ALA A 18 -13.53 18.17 -2.78
C ALA A 18 -12.82 17.82 -1.47
N VAL A 19 -11.69 18.46 -1.21
CA VAL A 19 -11.03 18.42 0.10
C VAL A 19 -11.93 19.21 1.05
N GLN A 20 -12.69 18.52 1.89
CA GLN A 20 -13.36 19.16 3.02
C GLN A 20 -12.30 19.62 4.02
N SER A 21 -12.23 20.92 4.25
CA SER A 21 -11.46 21.51 5.34
C SER A 21 -12.18 21.23 6.65
N SER A 22 -11.77 20.19 7.36
CA SER A 22 -12.10 20.05 8.78
C SER A 22 -11.36 21.14 9.56
N ASN A 23 -12.10 21.91 10.34
CA ASN A 23 -11.57 22.90 11.29
C ASN A 23 -10.64 22.16 12.26
N SER A 24 -9.33 22.20 12.00
CA SER A 24 -8.33 21.66 12.91
C SER A 24 -8.13 22.69 14.02
N SER A 25 -8.45 22.34 15.26
CA SER A 25 -7.76 22.94 16.41
C SER A 25 -6.27 22.86 16.09
N SER A 26 -5.57 24.00 16.01
CA SER A 26 -4.15 24.02 15.69
C SER A 26 -3.39 23.42 16.87
N VAL A 27 -3.13 22.12 16.81
CA VAL A 27 -2.29 21.43 17.76
C VAL A 27 -0.85 21.79 17.44
N THR A 28 -0.11 22.30 18.42
CA THR A 28 1.31 22.65 18.23
C THR A 28 2.24 21.55 18.70
N GLY A 29 3.45 21.50 18.14
CA GLY A 29 4.48 20.53 18.48
C GLY A 29 5.39 20.17 17.30
N ASP A 30 6.14 19.08 17.45
CA ASP A 30 7.04 18.58 16.41
C ASP A 30 7.22 17.06 16.51
N SER A 31 7.79 16.46 15.46
CA SER A 31 8.18 15.04 15.45
C SER A 31 9.56 14.84 14.84
N ARG A 32 10.36 13.95 15.43
CA ARG A 32 11.68 13.56 14.92
C ARG A 32 11.88 12.06 15.09
N CYS A 33 12.57 11.45 14.13
CA CYS A 33 12.85 10.03 14.12
C CYS A 33 14.34 9.75 14.12
N GLY A 34 14.72 8.75 14.92
CA GLY A 34 15.98 8.03 14.78
C GLY A 34 15.80 6.81 13.88
N GLN A 35 16.76 5.89 13.93
CA GLN A 35 16.74 4.69 13.08
C GLN A 35 15.63 3.70 13.47
N TYR A 36 15.40 3.50 14.78
CA TYR A 36 14.48 2.47 15.28
C TYR A 36 13.26 3.01 16.03
N MET A 37 13.23 4.32 16.32
CA MET A 37 12.09 4.95 16.98
C MET A 37 11.89 6.40 16.55
N CYS A 38 10.65 6.85 16.67
CA CYS A 38 10.23 8.24 16.52
C CYS A 38 9.76 8.81 17.86
N VAL A 39 9.98 10.11 18.03
CA VAL A 39 9.51 10.90 19.17
C VAL A 39 8.65 12.02 18.64
N LYS A 40 7.37 11.98 18.98
CA LYS A 40 6.40 13.03 18.66
C LYS A 40 6.03 13.78 19.92
N ALA A 41 6.13 15.10 19.91
CA ALA A 41 5.66 15.98 20.97
C ALA A 41 4.42 16.73 20.51
N THR A 42 3.35 16.66 21.29
CA THR A 42 2.08 17.35 21.04
C THR A 42 1.75 18.23 22.24
N VAL A 43 1.62 19.52 22.02
CA VAL A 43 1.34 20.50 23.07
C VAL A 43 -0.16 20.68 23.22
N ASN A 44 -0.63 20.49 24.44
CA ASN A 44 -1.96 20.85 24.92
C ASN A 44 -1.82 22.06 25.87
N GLU A 45 -2.93 22.62 26.36
CA GLU A 45 -2.95 23.84 27.18
C GLU A 45 -2.03 23.75 28.41
N THR A 46 -1.98 22.58 29.07
CA THR A 46 -1.22 22.39 30.33
C THR A 46 -0.14 21.32 30.27
N THR A 47 -0.13 20.47 29.24
CA THR A 47 0.82 19.34 29.13
C THR A 47 1.40 19.21 27.73
N VAL A 48 2.60 18.64 27.65
CA VAL A 48 3.17 18.12 26.41
C VAL A 48 3.06 16.61 26.45
N GLN A 49 2.36 16.05 25.48
CA GLN A 49 2.28 14.61 25.26
C GLN A 49 3.44 14.17 24.37
N TYR A 50 4.19 13.17 24.81
CA TYR A 50 5.24 12.53 24.05
C TYR A 50 4.79 11.11 23.66
N ALA A 51 4.83 10.81 22.36
CA ALA A 51 4.63 9.47 21.84
C ALA A 51 5.96 8.92 21.30
N LEU A 52 6.41 7.82 21.89
CA LEU A 52 7.60 7.07 21.49
C LEU A 52 7.16 5.86 20.67
N SER A 53 7.35 5.90 19.36
CA SER A 53 6.89 4.84 18.46
C SER A 53 8.05 4.08 17.86
N SER A 54 8.02 2.75 17.92
CA SER A 54 8.94 1.89 17.18
C SER A 54 8.68 2.00 15.68
N THR A 55 9.74 1.97 14.87
CA THR A 55 9.62 1.91 13.41
C THR A 55 9.36 0.48 12.90
N GLY A 56 9.29 -0.51 13.79
CA GLY A 56 9.16 -1.94 13.44
C GLY A 56 10.44 -2.56 12.86
N SER A 57 11.48 -1.77 12.58
CA SER A 57 12.75 -2.26 12.00
C SER A 57 13.57 -3.10 12.98
N ARG A 58 13.29 -2.97 14.29
CA ARG A 58 13.81 -3.78 15.38
C ARG A 58 12.73 -3.93 16.45
N THR A 59 12.63 -5.10 17.05
CA THR A 59 11.75 -5.34 18.21
C THR A 59 12.11 -4.38 19.34
N ALA A 60 11.12 -3.64 19.84
CA ALA A 60 11.30 -2.76 20.98
C ALA A 60 11.36 -3.58 22.28
N GLY A 61 12.50 -3.52 22.96
CA GLY A 61 12.64 -3.97 24.34
C GLY A 61 12.25 -2.87 25.31
N TRP A 62 12.82 -1.68 25.12
CA TRP A 62 12.48 -0.45 25.82
C TRP A 62 12.76 0.76 24.92
N MET A 63 12.03 1.85 25.14
CA MET A 63 12.28 3.14 24.49
C MET A 63 12.32 4.23 25.54
N GLY A 64 13.20 5.21 25.37
CA GLY A 64 13.29 6.31 26.31
C GLY A 64 13.73 7.61 25.67
N ILE A 65 13.34 8.70 26.32
CA ILE A 65 13.81 10.05 26.01
C ILE A 65 14.30 10.76 27.26
N GLY A 66 15.30 11.62 27.11
CA GLY A 66 15.82 12.51 28.14
C GLY A 66 15.66 13.97 27.73
N PHE A 67 15.31 14.81 28.71
CA PHE A 67 15.09 16.25 28.52
C PHE A 67 16.40 17.04 28.65
N GLY A 68 17.33 16.82 27.72
CA GLY A 68 18.68 17.39 27.77
C GLY A 68 19.51 17.05 26.54
N SER A 69 20.76 17.52 26.51
CA SER A 69 21.68 17.33 25.36
C SER A 69 22.61 16.13 25.50
N GLN A 70 22.71 15.53 26.68
CA GLN A 70 23.60 14.40 26.99
C GLN A 70 22.97 13.53 28.08
N MET A 71 23.52 12.34 28.35
CA MET A 71 22.96 11.45 29.38
C MET A 71 23.18 11.99 30.79
N ASP A 72 24.38 12.53 31.05
CA ASP A 72 24.75 13.02 32.37
C ASP A 72 23.83 14.16 32.83
N ASN A 73 23.39 14.08 34.08
CA ASN A 73 22.53 15.05 34.75
C ASN A 73 21.24 15.39 33.95
N THR A 74 20.64 14.38 33.30
CA THR A 74 19.42 14.56 32.50
C THR A 74 18.30 13.68 33.02
N GLN A 75 17.12 14.28 33.26
CA GLN A 75 15.90 13.56 33.59
C GLN A 75 15.36 12.86 32.35
N MET A 76 15.00 11.58 32.53
CA MET A 76 14.60 10.68 31.46
C MET A 76 13.30 9.98 31.79
N VAL A 77 12.53 9.67 30.76
CA VAL A 77 11.38 8.78 30.82
C VAL A 77 11.70 7.59 29.95
N ILE A 78 11.73 6.40 30.55
CA ILE A 78 12.04 5.14 29.89
C ILE A 78 10.86 4.20 30.10
N MET A 79 10.40 3.58 29.01
CA MET A 79 9.17 2.80 28.99
C MET A 79 9.36 1.47 28.29
N TRP A 80 8.65 0.45 28.79
CA TRP A 80 8.63 -0.89 28.19
C TRP A 80 7.33 -1.62 28.53
N SER A 81 7.01 -2.63 27.72
CA SER A 81 5.87 -3.52 27.95
C SER A 81 6.20 -4.65 28.92
N ASN A 82 5.22 -5.08 29.70
CA ASN A 82 5.32 -6.21 30.61
C ASN A 82 4.63 -7.44 30.04
N SER A 83 4.93 -8.63 30.59
CA SER A 83 4.39 -9.90 30.12
C SER A 83 2.87 -10.03 30.26
N ASP A 84 2.25 -9.24 31.15
CA ASP A 84 0.81 -9.18 31.37
C ASP A 84 0.10 -8.15 30.46
N GLY A 85 0.85 -7.48 29.57
CA GLY A 85 0.34 -6.45 28.67
C GLY A 85 0.33 -5.04 29.26
N SER A 86 0.66 -4.87 30.55
CA SER A 86 0.83 -3.56 31.16
C SER A 86 2.10 -2.86 30.65
N ILE A 87 2.22 -1.56 30.92
CA ILE A 87 3.38 -0.75 30.52
C ILE A 87 4.04 -0.21 31.77
N THR A 88 5.36 -0.39 31.88
CA THR A 88 6.15 0.27 32.90
C THR A 88 6.61 1.63 32.39
N LEU A 89 6.29 2.69 33.14
CA LEU A 89 6.87 4.01 32.97
C LEU A 89 7.88 4.25 34.10
N SER A 90 9.15 4.43 33.74
CA SER A 90 10.24 4.69 34.68
C SER A 90 10.81 6.08 34.45
N GLN A 91 10.71 6.95 35.46
CA GLN A 91 11.44 8.22 35.48
C GLN A 91 12.79 8.04 36.14
N ARG A 92 13.87 8.43 35.44
CA ARG A 92 15.25 8.24 35.88
C ARG A 92 16.09 9.48 35.71
N LEU A 93 17.16 9.60 36.49
CA LEU A 93 18.20 10.62 36.35
C LEU A 93 19.49 9.96 35.87
N GLY A 94 20.07 10.50 34.80
CA GLY A 94 21.36 10.05 34.28
C GLY A 94 22.53 10.57 35.11
N ASP A 95 23.54 9.72 35.29
CA ASP A 95 24.81 10.00 35.97
C ASP A 95 25.95 9.49 35.09
N GLY A 96 26.51 10.39 34.27
CA GLY A 96 27.46 10.07 33.22
C GLY A 96 26.89 9.18 32.11
N HIS A 97 27.65 8.15 31.74
CA HIS A 97 27.27 7.11 30.78
C HIS A 97 26.86 5.80 31.47
N ASN A 98 26.50 5.85 32.76
CA ASN A 98 26.04 4.69 33.51
C ASN A 98 24.54 4.46 33.31
N LEU A 99 24.05 3.29 33.73
CA LEU A 99 22.61 3.03 33.81
C LEU A 99 21.93 4.10 34.68
N PRO A 100 20.97 4.89 34.14
CA PRO A 100 20.25 5.88 34.92
C PRO A 100 19.51 5.23 36.09
N ARG A 101 19.43 5.95 37.21
CA ARG A 101 18.74 5.49 38.44
C ARG A 101 17.37 6.14 38.55
N VAL A 102 16.42 5.45 39.20
CA VAL A 102 15.08 6.01 39.42
C VAL A 102 15.19 7.35 40.16
N ASP A 103 14.52 8.35 39.60
CA ASP A 103 14.40 9.67 40.20
C ASP A 103 13.12 9.72 41.03
N SER A 104 13.26 9.81 42.35
CA SER A 104 12.13 9.88 43.28
C SER A 104 11.45 11.24 43.33
N SER A 105 12.06 12.28 42.74
CA SER A 105 11.55 13.66 42.76
C SER A 105 11.90 14.41 41.47
N PRO A 106 11.36 13.97 40.31
CA PRO A 106 11.64 14.62 39.04
C PRO A 106 11.00 16.02 38.97
N ASP A 107 11.63 16.92 38.20
CA ASP A 107 11.19 18.32 38.07
C ASP A 107 9.84 18.40 37.37
N ARG A 108 9.59 17.46 36.44
CA ARG A 108 8.33 17.27 35.73
C ARG A 108 7.90 15.82 35.87
N VAL A 109 6.73 15.60 36.44
CA VAL A 109 6.17 14.25 36.62
C VAL A 109 5.61 13.76 35.29
N ALA A 110 6.03 12.57 34.87
CA ALA A 110 5.56 11.92 33.65
C ALA A 110 4.39 10.99 33.98
N THR A 111 3.28 11.15 33.26
CA THR A 111 2.06 10.34 33.45
C THR A 111 1.80 9.49 32.22
N LEU A 112 1.64 8.17 32.40
CA LEU A 112 1.34 7.23 31.32
C LEU A 112 -0.03 7.52 30.71
N VAL A 113 -0.13 7.48 29.38
CA VAL A 113 -1.38 7.56 28.63
C VAL A 113 -1.64 6.20 27.98
N GLU A 114 -2.28 5.30 28.73
CA GLU A 114 -2.52 3.92 28.29
C GLU A 114 -3.39 3.84 27.03
N ALA A 115 -4.43 4.68 26.94
CA ALA A 115 -5.37 4.68 25.82
C ALA A 115 -4.72 5.01 24.46
N GLU A 116 -3.55 5.64 24.48
CA GLU A 116 -2.78 6.02 23.28
C GLU A 116 -1.45 5.26 23.18
N SER A 117 -1.27 4.23 23.99
CA SER A 117 -0.13 3.32 23.95
C SER A 117 -0.51 1.98 23.34
N SER A 118 0.46 1.31 22.74
CA SER A 118 0.31 -0.02 22.11
C SER A 118 1.53 -0.86 22.45
N THR A 119 1.31 -2.08 22.95
CA THR A 119 2.38 -3.05 23.27
C THR A 119 2.58 -4.09 22.18
N LEU A 120 1.90 -3.94 21.03
CA LEU A 120 2.02 -4.86 19.90
C LEU A 120 3.44 -4.81 19.33
N THR A 121 4.06 -5.97 19.15
CA THR A 121 5.45 -6.09 18.68
C THR A 121 5.70 -5.41 17.33
N SER A 122 4.69 -5.38 16.46
CA SER A 122 4.74 -4.76 15.13
C SER A 122 4.49 -3.25 15.13
N ASN A 123 3.94 -2.70 16.20
CA ASN A 123 3.57 -1.29 16.32
C ASN A 123 3.56 -0.87 17.80
N THR A 124 4.74 -0.94 18.42
CA THR A 124 4.91 -0.58 19.83
C THR A 124 4.98 0.94 19.95
N THR A 125 4.04 1.52 20.70
CA THR A 125 4.00 2.95 20.99
C THR A 125 3.83 3.15 22.49
N PHE A 126 4.68 3.96 23.08
CA PHE A 126 4.58 4.37 24.49
C PHE A 126 4.29 5.86 24.57
N THR A 127 3.15 6.20 25.15
CA THR A 127 2.67 7.57 25.21
C THR A 127 2.58 8.03 26.66
N PHE A 128 3.13 9.21 26.94
CA PHE A 128 3.07 9.83 28.26
C PHE A 128 2.94 11.34 28.15
N THR A 129 2.51 11.99 29.24
CA THR A 129 2.44 13.45 29.35
C THR A 129 3.38 13.97 30.42
N VAL A 130 3.84 15.21 30.24
CA VAL A 130 4.55 16.00 31.25
C VAL A 130 4.03 17.44 31.19
N ASP A 131 4.12 18.19 32.29
CA ASP A 131 3.66 19.58 32.34
C ASP A 131 4.35 20.46 31.31
N THR A 132 3.64 21.43 30.71
CA THR A 132 4.25 22.40 29.80
C THR A 132 5.28 23.28 30.51
N THR A 133 6.20 23.82 29.72
CA THR A 133 7.11 24.88 30.16
C THR A 133 6.97 26.07 29.22
N ASN A 134 7.60 27.20 29.55
CA ASN A 134 7.65 28.36 28.65
C ASN A 134 8.59 28.14 27.44
N ALA A 135 9.22 26.97 27.32
CA ALA A 135 10.13 26.68 26.22
C ALA A 135 9.35 26.43 24.92
N THR A 136 9.76 27.09 23.85
CA THR A 136 9.21 26.89 22.50
C THR A 136 9.94 25.78 21.73
N THR A 137 11.10 25.34 22.23
CA THR A 137 11.90 24.25 21.70
C THR A 137 12.33 23.36 22.85
N GLN A 138 12.20 22.04 22.67
CA GLN A 138 12.67 21.04 23.62
C GLN A 138 13.85 20.27 23.03
N ARG A 139 15.02 20.39 23.66
CA ARG A 139 16.15 19.50 23.39
C ARG A 139 15.85 18.12 23.97
N ILE A 140 16.00 17.09 23.13
CA ILE A 140 15.77 15.69 23.48
C ILE A 140 17.02 14.87 23.14
N ILE A 141 17.41 13.98 24.04
CA ILE A 141 18.16 12.77 23.73
C ILE A 141 17.20 11.59 23.69
N PHE A 142 17.46 10.61 22.84
CA PHE A 142 16.66 9.39 22.78
C PHE A 142 17.54 8.15 22.85
N GLY A 143 16.94 7.05 23.32
CA GLY A 143 17.56 5.74 23.38
C GLY A 143 16.55 4.64 23.07
N PHE A 144 16.99 3.66 22.29
CA PHE A 144 16.22 2.48 21.91
C PHE A 144 16.99 1.20 22.28
N GLY A 145 16.39 0.35 23.10
CA GLY A 145 16.91 -0.98 23.42
C GLY A 145 16.06 -2.09 22.83
N SER A 146 16.68 -3.14 22.30
CA SER A 146 15.95 -4.31 21.74
C SER A 146 15.67 -5.42 22.76
N THR A 147 16.21 -5.32 23.97
CA THR A 147 16.06 -6.32 25.02
C THR A 147 15.09 -5.79 26.08
N ASN A 148 13.96 -6.47 26.26
CA ASN A 148 13.00 -6.13 27.31
C ASN A 148 13.61 -6.45 28.70
N PRO A 149 13.39 -5.60 29.72
CA PRO A 149 13.94 -5.83 31.07
C PRO A 149 13.40 -7.08 31.77
N GLY A 150 12.25 -7.62 31.32
CA GLY A 150 11.64 -8.82 31.89
C GLY A 150 11.02 -8.61 33.28
N SER A 151 10.90 -7.36 33.73
CA SER A 151 10.37 -6.97 35.03
C SER A 151 9.51 -5.72 34.90
N SER A 152 8.41 -5.66 35.66
CA SER A 152 7.54 -4.48 35.74
C SER A 152 8.04 -3.44 36.76
N SER A 153 9.21 -3.65 37.37
CA SER A 153 9.75 -2.72 38.36
C SER A 153 10.36 -1.50 37.70
N VAL A 154 10.02 -0.30 38.19
CA VAL A 154 10.52 0.96 37.64
C VAL A 154 12.05 1.08 37.72
N ASP A 155 12.71 0.37 38.62
CA ASP A 155 14.17 0.33 38.79
C ASP A 155 14.86 -0.84 38.06
N ALA A 156 14.15 -1.59 37.21
CA ALA A 156 14.72 -2.73 36.50
C ALA A 156 16.00 -2.38 35.72
N ASP A 157 16.95 -3.31 35.69
CA ASP A 157 18.16 -3.14 34.89
C ASP A 157 17.84 -3.13 33.40
N LEU A 158 18.46 -2.20 32.68
CA LEU A 158 18.27 -2.04 31.24
C LEU A 158 19.57 -2.41 30.52
N ALA A 159 19.46 -3.24 29.49
CA ALA A 159 20.56 -3.39 28.53
C ALA A 159 20.81 -2.05 27.83
N GLU A 160 22.07 -1.77 27.49
CA GLU A 160 22.45 -0.55 26.77
C GLU A 160 21.67 -0.40 25.45
N HIS A 161 21.31 0.84 25.11
CA HIS A 161 20.62 1.11 23.86
C HIS A 161 21.46 0.71 22.64
N ILE A 162 20.80 0.20 21.62
CA ILE A 162 21.43 -0.13 20.32
C ILE A 162 21.30 1.01 19.30
N SER A 163 20.48 2.02 19.60
CA SER A 163 20.37 3.26 18.83
C SER A 163 20.08 4.40 19.79
N TYR A 164 20.75 5.53 19.57
CA TYR A 164 20.62 6.72 20.39
C TYR A 164 20.97 7.96 19.56
N GLY A 165 20.66 9.13 20.09
CA GLY A 165 21.01 10.39 19.47
C GLY A 165 20.33 11.56 20.15
N SER A 166 20.43 12.74 19.54
CA SER A 166 19.85 13.98 20.06
C SER A 166 19.25 14.82 18.94
N PHE A 167 18.17 15.54 19.25
CA PHE A 167 17.56 16.51 18.33
C PHE A 167 16.75 17.56 19.09
N ASP A 168 16.32 18.59 18.37
CA ASP A 168 15.40 19.61 18.85
C ASP A 168 13.98 19.39 18.33
N LEU A 169 13.00 19.48 19.22
CA LEU A 169 11.57 19.50 18.91
C LEU A 169 11.02 20.91 19.07
N ASN A 170 10.42 21.47 18.01
CA ASN A 170 9.75 22.76 18.06
C ASN A 170 8.33 22.64 18.65
N LEU A 171 8.15 22.98 19.93
CA LEU A 171 6.86 22.89 20.63
C LEU A 171 5.80 23.88 20.12
N ASN A 172 6.22 24.94 19.43
CA ASN A 172 5.33 25.89 18.74
C ASN A 172 5.15 25.55 17.25
N GLY A 173 5.72 24.44 16.78
CA GLY A 173 5.54 23.98 15.41
C GLY A 173 4.06 23.73 15.15
N ASN A 174 3.58 24.03 13.95
CA ASN A 174 2.18 23.78 13.62
C ASN A 174 2.05 22.30 13.21
N ILE A 175 1.70 21.42 14.15
CA ILE A 175 1.34 20.03 13.81
C ILE A 175 -0.10 20.06 13.31
N THR A 176 -0.26 20.38 12.03
CA THR A 176 -1.39 19.78 11.32
C THR A 176 -1.18 18.26 11.36
N SER A 177 -2.24 17.45 11.38
CA SER A 177 -2.21 15.99 11.20
C SER A 177 -1.56 15.51 9.87
N ARG A 178 -0.78 16.38 9.22
CA ARG A 178 0.11 16.17 8.08
C ARG A 178 1.57 16.21 8.56
N ASP A 179 1.99 15.21 9.33
CA ASP A 179 3.42 14.90 9.39
C ASP A 179 3.93 14.70 7.95
N PRO A 180 4.98 15.40 7.48
CA PRO A 180 5.53 15.21 6.14
C PRO A 180 5.79 13.73 5.91
N LEU A 181 5.41 13.21 4.74
CA LEU A 181 5.61 11.80 4.42
C LEU A 181 7.10 11.48 4.40
N GLU A 182 7.52 10.47 5.16
CA GLU A 182 8.87 9.96 5.14
C GLU A 182 9.21 9.34 3.78
N SER A 183 10.49 9.23 3.45
CA SER A 183 10.92 8.60 2.19
C SER A 183 10.37 7.18 2.02
N TYR A 184 10.29 6.42 3.12
CA TYR A 184 9.69 5.10 3.16
C TYR A 184 8.18 5.12 2.85
N GLU A 185 7.43 6.01 3.50
CA GLU A 185 5.99 6.16 3.30
C GLU A 185 5.66 6.67 1.89
N ARG A 186 6.48 7.58 1.35
CA ARG A 186 6.37 8.06 -0.04
C ARG A 186 6.58 6.92 -1.03
N MET A 187 7.49 5.99 -0.74
CA MET A 187 7.71 4.80 -1.56
C MET A 187 6.52 3.83 -1.47
N LEU A 188 5.94 3.60 -0.27
CA LEU A 188 4.72 2.79 -0.14
C LEU A 188 3.51 3.42 -0.84
N ILE A 189 3.37 4.74 -0.79
CA ILE A 189 2.35 5.47 -1.55
C ILE A 189 2.60 5.31 -3.06
N ALA A 190 3.85 5.40 -3.51
CA ALA A 190 4.20 5.17 -4.91
C ALA A 190 3.86 3.74 -5.35
N HIS A 191 4.19 2.73 -4.54
CA HIS A 191 3.75 1.34 -4.73
C HIS A 191 2.22 1.26 -4.91
N ALA A 192 1.46 1.83 -3.97
CA ALA A 192 0.00 1.79 -3.99
C ALA A 192 -0.57 2.46 -5.25
N ILE A 193 -0.09 3.65 -5.62
CA ILE A 193 -0.55 4.37 -6.82
C ILE A 193 -0.27 3.56 -8.09
N LEU A 194 0.95 3.05 -8.25
CA LEU A 194 1.33 2.27 -9.43
C LEU A 194 0.51 0.98 -9.55
N CYS A 195 0.30 0.28 -8.43
CA CYS A 195 -0.52 -0.94 -8.38
C CYS A 195 -2.00 -0.64 -8.68
N ILE A 196 -2.58 0.45 -8.16
CA ILE A 196 -3.96 0.85 -8.48
C ILE A 196 -4.09 1.20 -9.97
N LEU A 197 -3.17 1.99 -10.53
CA LEU A 197 -3.21 2.34 -11.95
C LEU A 197 -3.06 1.10 -12.84
N GLY A 198 -2.15 0.19 -12.50
CA GLY A 198 -1.99 -1.08 -13.20
C GLY A 198 -3.24 -1.95 -13.09
N PHE A 199 -3.53 -2.44 -11.88
CA PHE A 199 -4.51 -3.49 -11.62
C PHE A 199 -5.98 -3.03 -11.65
N LEU A 200 -6.29 -1.81 -11.21
CA LEU A 200 -7.68 -1.34 -11.07
C LEU A 200 -8.09 -0.35 -12.16
N LEU A 201 -7.15 0.24 -12.90
CA LEU A 201 -7.45 1.09 -14.06
C LEU A 201 -7.16 0.39 -15.39
N PHE A 202 -5.90 0.07 -15.69
CA PHE A 202 -5.53 -0.41 -17.03
C PHE A 202 -5.94 -1.86 -17.31
N LEU A 203 -5.86 -2.78 -16.35
CA LEU A 203 -6.34 -4.16 -16.60
C LEU A 203 -7.86 -4.20 -16.86
N PRO A 204 -8.72 -3.56 -16.05
CA PRO A 204 -10.16 -3.59 -16.29
C PRO A 204 -10.55 -2.79 -17.53
N PHE A 205 -9.92 -1.62 -17.78
CA PHE A 205 -10.13 -0.86 -19.00
C PHE A 205 -9.82 -1.68 -20.25
N GLY A 206 -8.65 -2.32 -20.31
CA GLY A 206 -8.28 -3.17 -21.44
C GLY A 206 -9.22 -4.37 -21.62
N SER A 207 -9.77 -4.91 -20.53
CA SER A 207 -10.74 -6.00 -20.55
C SER A 207 -12.10 -5.54 -21.12
N LEU A 208 -12.60 -4.39 -20.67
CA LEU A 208 -13.82 -3.77 -21.19
C LEU A 208 -13.65 -3.35 -22.66
N LEU A 209 -12.51 -2.75 -23.03
CA LEU A 209 -12.20 -2.40 -24.41
C LEU A 209 -12.31 -3.63 -25.32
N ALA A 210 -11.70 -4.75 -24.92
CA ALA A 210 -11.80 -6.00 -25.67
C ALA A 210 -13.22 -6.57 -25.69
N ARG A 211 -14.01 -6.39 -24.62
CA ARG A 211 -15.39 -6.86 -24.53
C ARG A 211 -16.32 -6.11 -25.48
N TYR A 212 -16.23 -4.79 -25.51
CA TYR A 212 -17.12 -3.93 -26.30
C TYR A 212 -16.68 -3.84 -27.77
N LEU A 213 -15.38 -3.69 -28.05
CA LEU A 213 -14.92 -3.39 -29.42
C LEU A 213 -14.73 -4.61 -30.31
N ARG A 214 -14.59 -5.82 -29.75
CA ARG A 214 -14.31 -7.04 -30.53
C ARG A 214 -15.37 -7.34 -31.59
N THR A 215 -16.62 -6.97 -31.33
CA THR A 215 -17.75 -7.16 -32.25
C THR A 215 -17.76 -6.18 -33.42
N PHE A 216 -17.02 -5.06 -33.32
CA PHE A 216 -17.13 -3.93 -34.23
C PHE A 216 -15.85 -3.59 -34.99
N THR A 217 -14.67 -3.87 -34.43
CA THR A 217 -13.40 -3.50 -35.08
C THR A 217 -12.26 -4.43 -34.71
N PRO A 218 -11.41 -4.87 -35.67
CA PRO A 218 -10.24 -5.71 -35.38
C PRO A 218 -9.18 -4.99 -34.53
N LYS A 219 -9.22 -3.64 -34.46
CA LYS A 219 -8.32 -2.83 -33.63
C LYS A 219 -8.50 -3.07 -32.13
N TRP A 220 -9.55 -3.78 -31.71
CA TRP A 220 -9.77 -4.19 -30.32
C TRP A 220 -8.54 -4.88 -29.73
N TYR A 221 -7.85 -5.71 -30.52
CA TYR A 221 -6.67 -6.45 -30.06
C TYR A 221 -5.52 -5.49 -29.77
N THR A 222 -5.27 -4.53 -30.66
CA THR A 222 -4.25 -3.49 -30.49
C THR A 222 -4.48 -2.69 -29.21
N GLY A 223 -5.71 -2.20 -28.99
CA GLY A 223 -6.04 -1.47 -27.77
C GLY A 223 -5.92 -2.33 -26.51
N HIS A 224 -6.33 -3.60 -26.59
CA HIS A 224 -6.23 -4.54 -25.47
C HIS A 224 -4.77 -4.78 -25.06
N TRP A 225 -3.89 -5.20 -25.98
CA TRP A 225 -2.51 -5.53 -25.59
C TRP A 225 -1.73 -4.28 -25.14
N ILE A 226 -1.97 -3.11 -25.74
CA ILE A 226 -1.36 -1.85 -25.29
C ILE A 226 -1.75 -1.57 -23.84
N SER A 227 -3.05 -1.65 -23.51
CA SER A 227 -3.51 -1.42 -22.14
C SER A 227 -2.95 -2.47 -21.15
N GLN A 228 -3.02 -3.75 -21.51
CA GLN A 228 -2.70 -4.85 -20.60
C GLN A 228 -1.19 -5.06 -20.39
N PHE A 229 -0.38 -4.80 -21.41
CA PHE A 229 1.05 -5.08 -21.38
C PHE A 229 1.88 -3.80 -21.41
N ALA A 230 1.68 -2.94 -22.41
CA ALA A 230 2.53 -1.76 -22.59
C ALA A 230 2.31 -0.67 -21.50
N LEU A 231 1.08 -0.54 -20.99
CA LEU A 231 0.74 0.41 -19.93
C LEU A 231 0.71 -0.25 -18.55
N ALA A 232 -0.10 -1.30 -18.36
CA ALA A 232 -0.20 -1.96 -17.06
C ALA A 232 1.09 -2.68 -16.65
N GLY A 233 1.83 -3.28 -17.59
CA GLY A 233 3.01 -4.09 -17.27
C GLY A 233 4.12 -3.32 -16.56
N PRO A 234 4.60 -2.18 -17.08
CA PRO A 234 5.58 -1.36 -16.39
C PRO A 234 5.09 -0.88 -15.01
N LEU A 235 3.84 -0.43 -14.91
CA LEU A 235 3.27 0.07 -13.66
C LEU A 235 3.19 -1.03 -12.60
N ILE A 236 2.69 -2.22 -12.97
CA ILE A 236 2.59 -3.37 -12.08
C ILE A 236 3.98 -3.85 -11.67
N THR A 237 4.94 -3.90 -12.59
CA THR A 237 6.30 -4.35 -12.32
C THR A 237 7.04 -3.41 -11.37
N VAL A 238 7.00 -2.10 -11.64
CA VAL A 238 7.61 -1.09 -10.77
C VAL A 238 6.89 -1.04 -9.43
N GLY A 239 5.55 -1.06 -9.41
CA GLY A 239 4.75 -1.13 -8.19
C GLY A 239 5.15 -2.33 -7.34
N PHE A 240 5.17 -3.54 -7.91
CA PHE A 240 5.60 -4.75 -7.21
C PHE A 240 7.04 -4.64 -6.67
N ALA A 241 7.98 -4.14 -7.47
CA ALA A 241 9.36 -3.95 -7.05
C ALA A 241 9.51 -2.98 -5.86
N LEU A 242 8.74 -1.87 -5.84
CA LEU A 242 8.70 -0.96 -4.70
C LEU A 242 8.12 -1.61 -3.44
N GLY A 243 7.14 -2.50 -3.59
CA GLY A 243 6.59 -3.29 -2.48
C GLY A 243 7.64 -4.23 -1.88
N VAL A 244 8.36 -4.97 -2.74
CA VAL A 244 9.49 -5.82 -2.32
C VAL A 244 10.57 -4.99 -1.63
N GLN A 245 10.92 -3.84 -2.19
CA GLN A 245 11.89 -2.91 -1.58
C GLN A 245 11.42 -2.41 -0.21
N GLY A 246 10.11 -2.17 -0.03
CA GLY A 246 9.51 -1.83 1.26
C GLY A 246 9.80 -2.86 2.34
N VAL A 247 9.62 -4.13 2.02
CA VAL A 247 9.92 -5.25 2.92
C VAL A 247 11.42 -5.35 3.20
N SER A 248 12.25 -5.25 2.15
CA SER A 248 13.71 -5.34 2.30
C SER A 248 14.28 -4.22 3.17
N LEU A 249 13.76 -3.00 3.09
CA LEU A 249 14.21 -1.88 3.91
C LEU A 249 13.86 -2.05 5.39
N GLN A 250 12.77 -2.74 5.69
CA GLN A 250 12.38 -3.06 7.07
C GLN A 250 13.18 -4.21 7.68
N HIS A 251 13.99 -4.94 6.89
CA HIS A 251 14.76 -6.10 7.34
C HIS A 251 13.90 -7.21 7.97
N VAL A 252 12.62 -7.28 7.57
CA VAL A 252 11.68 -8.34 7.98
C VAL A 252 11.64 -9.45 6.92
N PRO A 253 11.22 -10.67 7.27
CA PRO A 253 11.08 -11.75 6.31
C PRO A 253 10.15 -11.38 5.15
N HIS A 254 10.52 -11.78 3.93
CA HIS A 254 9.65 -11.68 2.77
C HIS A 254 8.55 -12.74 2.82
N LEU A 255 7.35 -12.35 2.35
CA LEU A 255 6.15 -13.21 2.31
C LEU A 255 5.66 -13.64 3.70
N ASP A 256 5.79 -12.76 4.70
CA ASP A 256 5.42 -13.07 6.08
C ASP A 256 3.91 -12.92 6.32
N ASP A 257 3.29 -11.86 5.76
CA ASP A 257 1.85 -11.59 5.85
C ASP A 257 1.05 -11.98 4.59
N ASP A 258 -0.27 -11.90 4.72
CA ASP A 258 -1.22 -12.25 3.66
C ASP A 258 -1.15 -11.29 2.47
N HIS A 259 -0.96 -9.99 2.68
CA HIS A 259 -0.85 -9.03 1.59
C HIS A 259 0.39 -9.34 0.73
N GLN A 260 1.54 -9.65 1.35
CA GLN A 260 2.74 -10.04 0.61
C GLN A 260 2.54 -11.34 -0.19
N LYS A 261 1.95 -12.38 0.43
CA LYS A 261 1.70 -13.69 -0.21
C LYS A 261 0.74 -13.57 -1.40
N TRP A 262 -0.41 -12.92 -1.20
CA TRP A 262 -1.40 -12.72 -2.25
C TRP A 262 -0.87 -11.77 -3.35
N GLY A 263 -0.16 -10.70 -2.97
CA GLY A 263 0.45 -9.76 -3.91
C GLY A 263 1.45 -10.44 -4.85
N ALA A 264 2.34 -11.27 -4.31
CA ALA A 264 3.28 -12.07 -5.10
C ALA A 264 2.56 -13.08 -6.01
N GLY A 265 1.55 -13.78 -5.47
CA GLY A 265 0.73 -14.71 -6.25
C GLY A 265 0.03 -14.03 -7.43
N ILE A 266 -0.61 -12.88 -7.19
CA ILE A 266 -1.30 -12.10 -8.22
C ILE A 266 -0.31 -11.57 -9.27
N PHE A 267 0.88 -11.14 -8.87
CA PHE A 267 1.93 -10.72 -9.80
C PHE A 267 2.37 -11.87 -10.74
N VAL A 268 2.60 -13.06 -10.19
CA VAL A 268 2.93 -14.25 -10.99
C VAL A 268 1.77 -14.63 -11.92
N LEU A 269 0.53 -14.57 -11.44
CA LEU A 269 -0.66 -14.82 -12.26
C LEU A 269 -0.80 -13.79 -13.40
N TYR A 270 -0.46 -12.52 -13.16
CA TYR A 270 -0.44 -11.49 -14.19
C TYR A 270 0.59 -11.81 -15.29
N LEU A 271 1.82 -12.18 -14.92
CA LEU A 271 2.85 -12.57 -15.89
C LEU A 271 2.42 -13.80 -16.70
N ALA A 272 1.86 -14.81 -16.04
CA ALA A 272 1.31 -15.99 -16.70
C ALA A 272 0.18 -15.61 -17.67
N GLN A 273 -0.73 -14.71 -17.27
CA GLN A 273 -1.82 -14.23 -18.10
C GLN A 273 -1.31 -13.50 -19.37
N CYS A 274 -0.26 -12.68 -19.25
CA CYS A 274 0.41 -12.06 -20.40
C CYS A 274 1.05 -13.10 -21.32
N ALA A 275 1.77 -14.08 -20.76
CA ALA A 275 2.39 -15.16 -21.52
C ALA A 275 1.35 -16.01 -22.27
N ILE A 276 0.22 -16.33 -21.64
CA ILE A 276 -0.91 -17.01 -22.28
C ILE A 276 -1.49 -16.16 -23.42
N GLY A 277 -1.66 -14.85 -23.22
CA GLY A 277 -2.14 -13.94 -24.25
C GLY A 277 -1.22 -13.92 -25.49
N ALA A 278 0.10 -13.83 -25.24
CA ALA A 278 1.14 -13.95 -26.25
C ALA A 278 1.09 -15.31 -26.98
N PHE A 279 1.04 -16.41 -26.24
CA PHE A 279 0.93 -17.76 -26.77
C PHE A 279 -0.30 -17.91 -27.67
N ILE A 280 -1.46 -17.45 -27.23
CA ILE A 280 -2.69 -17.46 -28.04
C ILE A 280 -2.52 -16.63 -29.32
N HIS A 281 -1.76 -15.54 -29.27
CA HIS A 281 -1.53 -14.70 -30.43
C HIS A 281 -0.64 -15.38 -31.47
N TRP A 282 0.48 -15.96 -31.07
CA TRP A 282 1.45 -16.56 -31.99
C TRP A 282 1.16 -18.02 -32.36
N VAL A 283 0.54 -18.79 -31.46
CA VAL A 283 0.26 -20.21 -31.65
C VAL A 283 -1.21 -20.40 -32.02
N LYS A 284 -1.43 -20.59 -33.32
CA LYS A 284 -2.74 -20.65 -33.96
C LYS A 284 -3.05 -22.10 -34.40
N PRO A 285 -4.04 -22.79 -33.81
CA PRO A 285 -4.42 -24.14 -34.25
C PRO A 285 -4.83 -24.14 -35.73
N LYS A 286 -4.34 -25.11 -36.51
CA LYS A 286 -4.57 -25.24 -37.97
C LYS A 286 -6.01 -25.63 -38.30
N LYS A 287 -6.61 -26.55 -37.54
CA LYS A 287 -8.02 -26.94 -37.66
C LYS A 287 -8.81 -26.39 -36.48
N ARG A 288 -9.86 -25.61 -36.73
CA ARG A 288 -10.68 -24.98 -35.69
C ARG A 288 -12.16 -25.25 -35.90
N LEU A 289 -12.69 -26.23 -35.18
CA LEU A 289 -14.13 -26.51 -35.11
C LEU A 289 -14.90 -25.42 -34.32
N GLY A 290 -14.20 -24.62 -33.54
CA GLY A 290 -14.77 -23.54 -32.74
C GLY A 290 -13.70 -22.61 -32.18
N ARG A 291 -14.07 -21.80 -31.20
CA ARG A 291 -13.10 -20.99 -30.46
C ARG A 291 -12.20 -21.91 -29.63
N PRO A 292 -10.88 -21.81 -29.72
CA PRO A 292 -9.98 -22.67 -28.97
C PRO A 292 -10.16 -22.54 -27.43
N PRO A 293 -10.10 -23.63 -26.64
CA PRO A 293 -10.30 -23.61 -25.19
C PRO A 293 -9.41 -22.60 -24.45
N GLN A 294 -8.17 -22.43 -24.89
CA GLN A 294 -7.22 -21.48 -24.31
C GLN A 294 -7.73 -20.03 -24.31
N ASN A 295 -8.58 -19.64 -25.28
CA ASN A 295 -9.18 -18.31 -25.30
C ASN A 295 -10.21 -18.11 -24.19
N TYR A 296 -10.94 -19.15 -23.81
CA TYR A 296 -11.88 -19.10 -22.69
C TYR A 296 -11.11 -19.08 -21.38
N PHE A 297 -10.10 -19.95 -21.26
CA PHE A 297 -9.22 -19.97 -20.09
C PHE A 297 -8.57 -18.61 -19.85
N HIS A 298 -7.98 -17.99 -20.88
CA HIS A 298 -7.41 -16.65 -20.79
C HIS A 298 -8.43 -15.60 -20.33
N ALA A 299 -9.67 -15.66 -20.83
CA ALA A 299 -10.69 -14.71 -20.42
C ALA A 299 -11.09 -14.90 -18.94
N VAL A 300 -11.29 -16.13 -18.49
CA VAL A 300 -11.70 -16.45 -17.11
C VAL A 300 -10.57 -16.13 -16.14
N LEU A 301 -9.34 -16.57 -16.42
CA LEU A 301 -8.17 -16.27 -15.59
C LEU A 301 -7.96 -14.76 -15.44
N GLY A 302 -8.08 -14.00 -16.54
CA GLY A 302 -7.96 -12.55 -16.51
C GLY A 302 -9.01 -11.88 -15.62
N LEU A 303 -10.25 -12.37 -15.61
CA LEU A 303 -11.29 -11.87 -14.70
C LEU A 303 -11.02 -12.23 -13.24
N ILE A 304 -10.49 -13.44 -12.97
CA ILE A 304 -10.10 -13.84 -11.62
C ILE A 304 -8.97 -12.95 -11.11
N VAL A 305 -7.94 -12.69 -11.92
CA VAL A 305 -6.83 -11.79 -11.55
C VAL A 305 -7.32 -10.39 -11.22
N ILE A 306 -8.26 -9.85 -12.02
CA ILE A 306 -8.89 -8.55 -11.72
C ILE A 306 -9.71 -8.62 -10.42
N GLY A 307 -10.46 -9.70 -10.18
CA GLY A 307 -11.23 -9.85 -8.94
C GLY A 307 -10.33 -9.92 -7.70
N LEU A 308 -9.25 -10.70 -7.76
CA LEU A 308 -8.27 -10.81 -6.69
C LEU A 308 -7.55 -9.48 -6.43
N SER A 309 -7.32 -8.66 -7.45
CA SER A 309 -6.66 -7.37 -7.26
C SER A 309 -7.52 -6.38 -6.46
N PHE A 310 -8.86 -6.48 -6.52
CA PHE A 310 -9.74 -5.68 -5.65
C PHE A 310 -9.56 -6.03 -4.18
N TYR A 311 -9.48 -7.33 -3.86
CA TYR A 311 -9.18 -7.79 -2.51
C TYR A 311 -7.80 -7.30 -2.06
N GLN A 312 -6.78 -7.48 -2.90
CA GLN A 312 -5.40 -7.07 -2.61
C GLN A 312 -5.30 -5.56 -2.33
N VAL A 313 -5.92 -4.72 -3.17
CA VAL A 313 -5.93 -3.27 -2.93
C VAL A 313 -6.66 -2.93 -1.64
N ARG A 314 -7.78 -3.62 -1.33
CA ARG A 314 -8.54 -3.39 -0.10
C ARG A 314 -7.70 -3.66 1.14
N THR A 315 -7.02 -4.82 1.21
CA THR A 315 -6.16 -5.15 2.35
C THR A 315 -4.99 -4.18 2.45
N GLY A 316 -4.46 -3.71 1.31
CA GLY A 316 -3.36 -2.75 1.26
C GLY A 316 -3.66 -1.42 2.00
N TYR A 317 -4.76 -0.73 1.65
CA TYR A 317 -5.02 0.57 2.29
C TYR A 317 -5.77 0.48 3.63
N VAL A 318 -6.46 -0.64 3.91
CA VAL A 318 -7.21 -0.81 5.17
C VAL A 318 -6.34 -1.40 6.28
N SER A 319 -5.50 -2.37 5.95
CA SER A 319 -4.75 -3.15 6.93
C SER A 319 -3.25 -2.88 6.84
N GLU A 320 -2.64 -3.01 5.67
CA GLU A 320 -1.19 -2.82 5.54
C GLU A 320 -0.75 -1.39 5.83
N TRP A 321 -1.46 -0.40 5.30
CA TRP A 321 -1.06 0.99 5.48
C TRP A 321 -0.97 1.39 6.96
N PRO A 322 -2.01 1.18 7.81
CA PRO A 322 -1.88 1.48 9.23
C PRO A 322 -0.84 0.62 9.95
N ASN A 323 -0.77 -0.68 9.64
CA ASN A 323 0.14 -1.60 10.32
C ASN A 323 1.61 -1.29 10.05
N THR A 324 1.91 -0.89 8.81
CA THR A 324 3.28 -0.74 8.33
C THR A 324 3.83 0.68 8.54
N THR A 325 2.96 1.69 8.57
CA THR A 325 3.38 3.09 8.77
C THR A 325 3.09 3.64 10.16
N GLY A 326 2.28 2.94 10.96
CA GLY A 326 1.75 3.48 12.22
C GLY A 326 0.81 4.68 12.03
N ARG A 327 0.50 5.07 10.78
CA ARG A 327 -0.45 6.15 10.49
C ARG A 327 -1.89 5.67 10.67
N GLY A 328 -2.78 6.62 10.94
CA GLY A 328 -4.21 6.36 10.97
C GLY A 328 -4.74 5.83 9.63
N THR A 329 -5.99 5.36 9.66
CA THR A 329 -6.68 4.82 8.48
C THR A 329 -6.73 5.81 7.32
N VAL A 330 -6.59 5.32 6.09
CA VAL A 330 -6.78 6.13 4.88
C VAL A 330 -8.18 6.76 4.88
N ALA A 331 -8.28 7.99 4.37
CA ALA A 331 -9.53 8.74 4.31
C ALA A 331 -10.67 7.91 3.68
N ASN A 332 -11.88 8.05 4.23
CA ASN A 332 -13.04 7.24 3.83
C ASN A 332 -13.42 7.38 2.34
N GLY A 333 -12.94 8.42 1.65
CA GLY A 333 -13.05 8.55 0.20
C GLY A 333 -12.49 7.34 -0.56
N ALA A 334 -11.42 6.71 -0.07
CA ALA A 334 -10.87 5.49 -0.67
C ALA A 334 -11.86 4.32 -0.63
N ASN A 335 -12.60 4.14 0.48
CA ASN A 335 -13.65 3.14 0.59
C ASN A 335 -14.77 3.40 -0.43
N ILE A 336 -15.22 4.65 -0.54
CA ILE A 336 -16.29 5.04 -1.47
C ILE A 336 -15.89 4.71 -2.91
N VAL A 337 -14.69 5.14 -3.34
CA VAL A 337 -14.18 4.84 -4.68
C VAL A 337 -14.06 3.34 -4.91
N TRP A 338 -13.56 2.59 -3.92
CA TRP A 338 -13.43 1.14 -4.02
C TRP A 338 -14.80 0.45 -4.18
N TYR A 339 -15.81 0.83 -3.39
CA TYR A 339 -17.16 0.26 -3.49
C TYR A 339 -17.82 0.58 -4.83
N ILE A 340 -17.66 1.81 -5.32
CA ILE A 340 -18.14 2.17 -6.66
C ILE A 340 -17.47 1.29 -7.70
N TRP A 341 -16.15 1.13 -7.66
CA TRP A 341 -15.45 0.37 -8.69
C TRP A 341 -15.70 -1.13 -8.66
N VAL A 342 -15.77 -1.74 -7.48
CA VAL A 342 -15.99 -3.19 -7.35
C VAL A 342 -17.38 -3.59 -7.85
N VAL A 343 -18.35 -2.67 -7.86
CA VAL A 343 -19.70 -2.89 -8.41
C VAL A 343 -19.77 -2.50 -9.88
N LEU A 344 -19.26 -1.32 -10.23
CA LEU A 344 -19.42 -0.75 -11.56
C LEU A 344 -18.70 -1.57 -12.64
N LEU A 345 -17.47 -2.05 -12.39
CA LEU A 345 -16.72 -2.79 -13.41
C LEU A 345 -17.35 -4.13 -13.77
N PRO A 346 -17.79 -4.98 -12.81
CA PRO A 346 -18.57 -6.19 -13.15
C PRO A 346 -19.85 -5.88 -13.90
N VAL A 347 -20.62 -4.86 -13.49
CA VAL A 347 -21.86 -4.46 -14.19
C VAL A 347 -21.57 -4.08 -15.63
N LEU A 348 -20.55 -3.25 -15.88
CA LEU A 348 -20.16 -2.86 -17.23
C LEU A 348 -19.68 -4.06 -18.06
N TYR A 349 -18.97 -5.00 -17.44
CA TYR A 349 -18.52 -6.21 -18.13
C TYR A 349 -19.69 -7.11 -18.53
N LEU A 350 -20.64 -7.32 -17.61
CA LEU A 350 -21.85 -8.11 -17.83
C LEU A 350 -22.74 -7.47 -18.90
N ALA A 351 -22.93 -6.15 -18.86
CA ALA A 351 -23.67 -5.43 -19.90
C ALA A 351 -23.05 -5.66 -21.30
N GLY A 352 -21.71 -5.69 -21.38
CA GLY A 352 -21.00 -5.99 -22.63
C GLY A 352 -21.23 -7.40 -23.18
N LEU A 353 -21.73 -8.35 -22.36
CA LEU A 353 -22.11 -9.69 -22.84
C LEU A 353 -23.33 -9.65 -23.76
N ALA A 354 -24.12 -8.57 -23.77
CA ALA A 354 -25.22 -8.38 -24.72
C ALA A 354 -24.76 -8.44 -26.20
N PHE A 355 -23.48 -8.14 -26.48
CA PHE A 355 -22.91 -8.24 -27.83
C PHE A 355 -22.44 -9.63 -28.22
N LEU A 356 -22.40 -10.59 -27.28
CA LEU A 356 -21.87 -11.93 -27.50
C LEU A 356 -22.63 -12.74 -28.58
N PRO A 357 -23.97 -12.70 -28.66
CA PRO A 357 -24.70 -13.40 -29.72
C PRO A 357 -24.31 -12.91 -31.12
N LYS A 358 -24.16 -11.59 -31.29
CA LYS A 358 -23.70 -11.00 -32.55
C LYS A 358 -22.27 -11.44 -32.88
N GLN A 359 -21.39 -11.40 -31.88
CA GLN A 359 -20.00 -11.84 -32.04
C GLN A 359 -19.91 -13.31 -32.47
N TYR A 360 -20.69 -14.21 -31.85
CA TYR A 360 -20.70 -15.63 -32.22
C TYR A 360 -21.24 -15.90 -33.62
N ARG A 361 -22.25 -15.14 -34.07
CA ARG A 361 -22.73 -15.21 -35.47
C ARG A 361 -21.63 -14.80 -36.45
N GLN A 362 -20.93 -13.69 -36.19
CA GLN A 362 -19.79 -13.24 -37.02
C GLN A 362 -18.68 -14.30 -37.08
N GLU A 363 -18.31 -14.89 -35.94
CA GLU A 363 -17.30 -15.94 -35.89
C GLU A 363 -17.74 -17.22 -36.61
N ALA A 364 -19.03 -17.58 -36.58
CA ALA A 364 -19.58 -18.72 -37.31
C ALA A 364 -19.54 -18.49 -38.83
N ASN A 365 -19.92 -17.30 -39.29
CA ASN A 365 -19.87 -16.96 -40.72
C ASN A 365 -18.43 -16.96 -41.24
N ALA A 366 -17.49 -16.36 -40.50
CA ALA A 366 -16.07 -16.36 -40.85
C ALA A 366 -15.41 -17.76 -40.77
N ARG A 367 -16.05 -18.75 -40.15
CA ARG A 367 -15.62 -20.16 -40.23
C ARG A 367 -16.14 -20.81 -41.51
N LYS A 368 -17.41 -20.62 -41.85
CA LYS A 368 -18.01 -21.14 -43.09
C LYS A 368 -17.27 -20.64 -44.33
N GLU A 369 -16.96 -19.34 -44.38
CA GLU A 369 -16.21 -18.73 -45.49
C GLU A 369 -14.82 -19.37 -45.67
N ARG A 370 -14.12 -19.67 -44.56
CA ARG A 370 -12.81 -20.34 -44.59
C ARG A 370 -12.87 -21.78 -45.09
N ILE A 371 -13.88 -22.54 -44.65
CA ILE A 371 -14.06 -23.92 -45.09
C ILE A 371 -14.31 -23.94 -46.61
N ASN A 372 -15.21 -23.07 -47.08
CA ASN A 372 -15.51 -22.96 -48.51
C ASN A 372 -14.29 -22.52 -49.34
N SER A 373 -13.44 -21.61 -48.82
CA SER A 373 -12.22 -21.21 -49.52
C SER A 373 -11.19 -22.35 -49.61
N ASP A 374 -11.01 -23.12 -48.53
CA ASP A 374 -10.08 -24.25 -48.51
C ASP A 374 -10.53 -25.37 -49.44
N GLU A 375 -11.84 -25.66 -49.50
CA GLU A 375 -12.44 -26.64 -50.41
C GLU A 375 -12.27 -26.22 -51.87
N ASN A 376 -12.54 -24.95 -52.19
CA ASN A 376 -12.29 -24.40 -53.53
C ASN A 376 -10.80 -24.46 -53.91
N LEU A 377 -9.89 -24.18 -52.98
CA LEU A 377 -8.45 -24.31 -53.22
C LEU A 377 -8.04 -25.75 -53.53
N MET A 378 -8.58 -26.75 -52.81
CA MET A 378 -8.31 -28.16 -53.11
C MET A 378 -8.85 -28.58 -54.48
N ASN A 379 -10.03 -28.07 -54.87
CA ASN A 379 -10.64 -28.38 -56.17
C ASN A 379 -9.92 -27.72 -57.36
N LEU A 380 -9.11 -26.67 -57.13
CA LEU A 380 -8.35 -25.94 -58.15
C LEU A 380 -6.92 -26.49 -58.35
N VAL A 381 -6.43 -27.38 -57.48
CA VAL A 381 -5.13 -28.04 -57.68
C VAL A 381 -5.32 -29.15 -58.73
N PRO A 382 -4.69 -29.07 -59.92
CA PRO A 382 -4.80 -30.10 -60.94
C PRO A 382 -4.28 -31.44 -60.39
N GLN A 383 -4.97 -32.53 -60.70
CA GLN A 383 -4.69 -33.91 -60.26
C GLN A 383 -3.34 -34.50 -60.73
N HIS A 384 -2.39 -33.69 -61.17
CA HIS A 384 -1.22 -34.15 -61.95
C HIS A 384 0.02 -34.57 -61.13
N TYR A 385 -0.13 -34.82 -59.82
CA TYR A 385 0.95 -35.36 -58.98
C TYR A 385 0.42 -36.45 -58.03
N HIS A 386 -0.31 -37.41 -58.59
CA HIS A 386 -0.56 -38.71 -57.98
C HIS A 386 -0.09 -39.79 -58.95
N ASP A 387 1.22 -39.93 -59.08
CA ASP A 387 1.90 -41.16 -59.52
C ASP A 387 3.17 -41.32 -58.69
#